data_AF-A0AAU8GWQ9-F1
#
_entry.id   AF-A0AAU8GWQ9-F1
#
_cell.length_a   1.000
_cell.length_b   1.000
_cell.length_c   1.000
_cell.angle_alpha   90.00
_cell.angle_beta   90.00
_cell.angle_gamma   90.00
#
_symmetry.space_group_name_H-M   'P 1'
#
loop_
_entity.id
_entity.type
_entity.pdbx_description
1 polymer ?
#
loop_
_entity_poly.entity_id
_entity_poly.type
_entity_poly.pdbx_seq_one_letter_code
_entity_poly.pdbx_strand_id
1 'polypeptide(L)'
;MEEPFEIILPDGTVYKPRKESVVQGYDSDGKPKKMKFSVKTECERCGECCRRDTPVILKEDIELFKKGIITEKEIYTIREGEKIRSFIDGDTYYSSMELIKLRPIFGSSTCIFYDPHEGCSIYEMRPTVCREFECWSQNIAITGLESRRLTRDDLFGSIDIIREAINKHEEKCSLNKFNDIVEEFVSGKEENFEKIVEMILYDTAIRNWAKEKLEIQDDVLPLLFGRSLMEIATLYRVLIEKEGENFIIKVMEEAEE
;
A
#
# COMPACT_ATOMS: atom_id res chain seq x y z
N MET A 1 32.12 25.42 -47.37
CA MET A 1 32.98 24.23 -47.29
C MET A 1 34.14 24.61 -46.41
N GLU A 2 34.03 24.36 -45.11
CA GLU A 2 35.13 24.56 -44.16
C GLU A 2 36.06 23.35 -44.25
N GLU A 3 37.37 23.58 -44.30
CA GLU A 3 38.37 22.50 -44.30
C GLU A 3 38.31 21.76 -42.94
N PRO A 4 38.34 20.41 -42.93
CA PRO A 4 38.28 19.66 -41.68
C PRO A 4 39.52 19.95 -40.83
N PHE A 5 39.29 20.22 -39.53
CA PHE A 5 40.35 20.45 -38.57
C PHE A 5 41.22 19.19 -38.40
N GLU A 6 42.54 19.31 -38.59
CA GLU A 6 43.49 18.22 -38.37
C GLU A 6 43.84 18.11 -36.88
N ILE A 7 43.70 16.91 -36.31
CA ILE A 7 44.11 16.63 -34.93
C ILE A 7 45.52 16.04 -34.98
N ILE A 8 46.50 16.76 -34.43
CA ILE A 8 47.89 16.28 -34.30
C ILE A 8 48.06 15.63 -32.92
N LEU A 9 48.43 14.36 -32.90
CA LEU A 9 48.68 13.60 -31.67
C LEU A 9 50.06 13.96 -31.07
N PRO A 10 50.30 13.69 -29.78
CA PRO A 10 51.56 14.06 -29.11
C PRO A 10 52.83 13.45 -29.71
N ASP A 11 52.71 12.35 -30.47
CA ASP A 11 53.80 11.70 -31.20
C ASP A 11 54.05 12.32 -32.60
N GLY A 12 53.32 13.38 -32.94
CA GLY A 12 53.41 14.09 -34.22
C GLY A 12 52.57 13.48 -35.34
N THR A 13 51.84 12.39 -35.10
CA THR A 13 50.97 11.79 -36.11
C THR A 13 49.65 12.56 -36.27
N VAL A 14 49.17 12.69 -37.51
CA VAL A 14 47.87 13.34 -37.78
C VAL A 14 46.76 12.30 -37.72
N TYR A 15 45.86 12.44 -36.75
CA TYR A 15 44.66 11.63 -36.66
C TYR A 15 43.64 12.07 -37.70
N LYS A 16 43.43 11.23 -38.71
CA LYS A 16 42.35 11.39 -39.69
C LYS A 16 41.23 10.39 -39.34
N PRO A 17 40.05 10.84 -38.88
CA PRO A 17 38.95 9.92 -38.57
C PRO A 17 38.59 9.12 -39.82
N ARG A 18 38.61 7.77 -39.70
CA ARG A 18 38.44 6.86 -40.85
C ARG A 18 37.00 6.77 -41.39
N LYS A 19 36.03 7.40 -40.74
CA LYS A 19 34.63 7.52 -41.18
C LYS A 19 34.10 8.89 -40.76
N GLU A 20 33.43 9.57 -41.67
CA GLU A 20 32.57 10.70 -41.32
C GLU A 20 31.48 10.19 -40.36
N SER A 21 31.52 10.64 -39.12
CA SER A 21 30.47 10.38 -38.15
C SER A 21 29.28 11.30 -38.46
N VAL A 22 28.19 10.72 -38.95
CA VAL A 22 26.93 11.44 -39.15
C VAL A 22 26.32 11.74 -37.79
N VAL A 23 26.23 13.01 -37.43
CA VAL A 23 25.55 13.44 -36.20
C VAL A 23 24.05 13.22 -36.37
N GLN A 24 23.48 12.30 -35.59
CA GLN A 24 22.04 12.04 -35.53
C GLN A 24 21.39 12.84 -34.39
N GLY A 25 20.06 13.01 -34.43
CA GLY A 25 19.31 13.64 -33.34
C GLY A 25 18.85 15.07 -33.63
N TYR A 26 18.50 15.38 -34.88
CA TYR A 26 17.79 16.61 -35.23
C TYR A 26 16.27 16.33 -35.34
N ASP A 27 15.44 17.34 -35.05
CA ASP A 27 14.00 17.31 -35.28
C ASP A 27 13.66 17.53 -36.77
N SER A 28 12.37 17.55 -37.11
CA SER A 28 11.88 17.75 -38.48
C SER A 28 12.27 19.10 -39.09
N ASP A 29 12.66 20.08 -38.26
CA ASP A 29 13.08 21.42 -38.69
C ASP A 29 14.60 21.56 -38.74
N GLY A 30 15.35 20.46 -38.58
CA GLY A 30 16.81 20.44 -38.63
C GLY A 30 17.47 21.07 -37.40
N LYS A 31 16.74 21.22 -36.28
CA LYS A 31 17.30 21.68 -35.00
C LYS A 31 17.67 20.48 -34.13
N PRO A 32 18.74 20.55 -33.30
CA PRO A 32 19.04 19.47 -32.38
C PRO A 32 17.82 19.15 -31.51
N LYS A 33 17.45 17.86 -31.42
CA LYS A 33 16.39 17.37 -30.53
C LYS A 33 16.76 17.77 -29.11
N LYS A 34 15.97 18.68 -28.54
CA LYS A 34 16.08 19.09 -27.15
C LYS A 34 15.00 18.37 -26.36
N MET A 35 15.40 17.58 -25.38
CA MET A 35 14.48 17.12 -24.35
C MET A 35 14.55 18.11 -23.19
N LYS A 36 13.43 18.78 -22.90
CA LYS A 36 13.32 19.62 -21.71
C LYS A 36 13.16 18.70 -20.50
N PHE A 37 14.20 18.57 -19.69
CA PHE A 37 14.08 17.89 -18.40
C PHE A 37 13.50 18.89 -17.39
N SER A 38 12.24 18.71 -17.00
CA SER A 38 11.68 19.41 -15.83
C SER A 38 11.97 18.56 -14.61
N VAL A 39 12.92 18.99 -13.77
CA VAL A 39 13.13 18.38 -12.46
C VAL A 39 11.94 18.76 -11.60
N LYS A 40 11.03 17.82 -11.35
CA LYS A 40 10.01 17.99 -10.33
C LYS A 40 10.69 17.83 -8.97
N THR A 41 10.44 18.76 -8.06
CA THR A 41 11.04 18.78 -6.71
C THR A 41 9.98 18.78 -5.61
N GLU A 42 8.70 18.90 -5.98
CA GLU A 42 7.58 18.95 -5.05
C GLU A 42 6.31 18.40 -5.69
N CYS A 43 5.32 18.12 -4.85
CA CYS A 43 4.02 17.65 -5.31
C CYS A 43 3.27 18.78 -6.05
N GLU A 44 3.05 18.60 -7.35
CA GLU A 44 2.24 19.50 -8.17
C GLU A 44 0.73 19.20 -8.08
N ARG A 45 0.30 18.42 -7.08
CA ARG A 45 -1.10 18.01 -6.85
C ARG A 45 -1.75 17.30 -8.06
N CYS A 46 -0.98 16.53 -8.83
CA CYS A 46 -1.48 15.79 -10.00
C CYS A 46 -2.49 14.66 -9.67
N GLY A 47 -2.55 14.24 -8.39
CA GLY A 47 -3.44 13.19 -7.90
C GLY A 47 -3.02 11.75 -8.26
N GLU A 48 -1.89 11.54 -8.95
CA GLU A 48 -1.48 10.21 -9.39
C GLU A 48 -1.22 9.26 -8.22
N CYS A 49 -0.38 9.64 -7.26
CA CYS A 49 -0.14 8.83 -6.07
C CYS A 49 -1.39 8.70 -5.20
N CYS A 50 -2.19 9.77 -5.07
CA CYS A 50 -3.41 9.78 -4.27
C CYS A 50 -4.48 8.81 -4.79
N ARG A 51 -4.50 8.52 -6.10
CA ARG A 51 -5.42 7.54 -6.71
C ARG A 51 -4.88 6.10 -6.67
N ARG A 52 -3.56 5.93 -6.63
CA ARG A 52 -2.89 4.62 -6.73
C ARG A 52 -2.74 3.91 -5.38
N ASP A 53 -2.40 4.63 -4.32
CA ASP A 53 -2.26 4.03 -3.00
C ASP A 53 -2.45 5.07 -1.89
N THR A 54 -2.63 4.59 -0.67
CA THR A 54 -2.74 5.42 0.53
C THR A 54 -1.44 5.40 1.34
N PRO A 55 -1.08 6.50 2.02
CA PRO A 55 0.14 6.53 2.81
C PRO A 55 0.03 5.66 4.07
N VAL A 56 1.16 5.07 4.46
CA VAL A 56 1.39 4.61 5.84
C VAL A 56 1.49 5.83 6.75
N ILE A 57 0.93 5.71 7.95
CA ILE A 57 1.04 6.70 9.02
C ILE A 57 2.29 6.42 9.84
N LEU A 58 3.08 7.47 10.06
CA LEU A 58 4.30 7.39 10.86
C LEU A 58 4.07 7.99 12.26
N LYS A 59 4.97 7.70 13.19
CA LYS A 59 4.92 8.26 14.57
C LYS A 59 4.99 9.78 14.57
N GLU A 60 5.68 10.36 13.59
CA GLU A 60 5.76 11.81 13.36
C GLU A 60 4.40 12.44 13.05
N ASP A 61 3.44 11.65 12.56
CA ASP A 61 2.10 12.11 12.21
C ASP A 61 1.14 12.17 13.41
N ILE A 62 1.61 11.89 14.65
CA ILE A 62 0.75 11.90 15.84
C ILE A 62 0.04 13.25 16.07
N GLU A 63 0.67 14.35 15.66
CA GLU A 63 0.09 15.69 15.73
C GLU A 63 -1.11 15.88 14.80
N LEU A 64 -1.25 15.08 13.73
CA LEU A 64 -2.43 15.11 12.86
C LEU A 64 -3.68 14.61 13.59
N PHE A 65 -3.52 13.63 14.48
CA PHE A 65 -4.58 13.09 15.33
C PHE A 65 -4.97 14.09 16.41
N LYS A 66 -3.99 14.68 17.11
CA LYS A 66 -4.25 15.69 18.16
C LYS A 66 -5.00 16.91 17.64
N LYS A 67 -4.79 17.27 16.37
CA LYS A 67 -5.46 18.39 15.69
C LYS A 67 -6.80 18.01 15.06
N GLY A 68 -7.19 16.72 15.10
CA GLY A 68 -8.40 16.23 14.46
C GLY A 68 -8.38 16.31 12.93
N ILE A 69 -7.19 16.35 12.32
CA ILE A 69 -7.05 16.32 10.85
C ILE A 69 -7.26 14.89 10.32
N ILE A 70 -6.77 13.91 11.07
CA ILE A 70 -6.99 12.48 10.85
C ILE A 70 -7.59 11.93 12.14
N THR A 71 -8.62 11.12 12.01
CA THR A 71 -9.29 10.41 13.10
C THR A 71 -9.10 8.90 12.93
N GLU A 72 -9.45 8.16 13.97
CA GLU A 72 -9.49 6.70 13.98
C GLU A 72 -10.36 6.10 12.87
N LYS A 73 -11.28 6.87 12.30
CA LYS A 73 -12.22 6.45 11.25
C LYS A 73 -11.61 6.50 9.86
N GLU A 74 -10.57 7.33 9.66
CA GLU A 74 -9.89 7.46 8.36
C GLU A 74 -8.65 6.57 8.26
N ILE A 75 -8.37 5.73 9.26
CA ILE A 75 -7.24 4.81 9.25
C ILE A 75 -7.67 3.36 9.44
N TYR A 76 -6.79 2.44 9.06
CA TYR A 76 -6.96 1.00 9.29
C TYR A 76 -5.60 0.33 9.45
N THR A 77 -5.63 -0.86 10.03
CA THR A 77 -4.43 -1.68 10.20
C THR A 77 -4.32 -2.72 9.10
N ILE A 78 -3.16 -2.72 8.45
CA ILE A 78 -2.62 -3.89 7.76
C ILE A 78 -1.84 -4.68 8.80
N ARG A 79 -2.23 -5.93 9.00
CA ARG A 79 -1.64 -6.80 10.02
C ARG A 79 -0.37 -7.46 9.48
N GLU A 80 0.47 -7.92 10.40
CA GLU A 80 1.61 -8.76 10.02
C GLU A 80 1.12 -10.07 9.39
N GLY A 81 1.78 -10.51 8.31
CA GLY A 81 1.36 -11.65 7.48
C GLY A 81 0.18 -11.34 6.55
N GLU A 82 -0.33 -10.11 6.53
CA GLU A 82 -1.46 -9.77 5.64
C GLU A 82 -1.02 -9.79 4.19
N LYS A 83 -1.81 -10.49 3.37
CA LYS A 83 -1.65 -10.49 1.93
C LYS A 83 -2.18 -9.17 1.36
N ILE A 84 -1.36 -8.46 0.59
CA ILE A 84 -1.65 -7.14 0.04
C ILE A 84 -1.43 -7.18 -1.46
N ARG A 85 -2.41 -6.70 -2.23
CA ARG A 85 -2.24 -6.47 -3.65
C ARG A 85 -1.63 -5.10 -3.88
N SER A 86 -0.50 -5.05 -4.57
CA SER A 86 0.13 -3.82 -4.99
C SER A 86 -0.60 -3.25 -6.20
N PHE A 87 -1.00 -1.98 -6.11
CA PHE A 87 -1.56 -1.23 -7.23
C PHE A 87 -0.48 -0.60 -8.12
N ILE A 88 0.80 -0.89 -7.85
CA ILE A 88 1.94 -0.39 -8.62
C ILE A 88 2.29 -1.35 -9.75
N ASP A 89 2.44 -2.63 -9.42
CA ASP A 89 2.83 -3.72 -10.33
C ASP A 89 1.72 -4.76 -10.53
N GLY A 90 0.67 -4.75 -9.70
CA GLY A 90 -0.44 -5.70 -9.76
C GLY A 90 -0.21 -6.99 -8.96
N ASP A 91 1.02 -7.18 -8.46
CA ASP A 91 1.46 -8.37 -7.74
C ASP A 91 0.93 -8.40 -6.30
N THR A 92 1.09 -9.56 -5.67
CA THR A 92 0.65 -9.76 -4.29
C THR A 92 1.83 -10.05 -3.37
N TYR A 93 1.86 -9.34 -2.25
CA TYR A 93 2.93 -9.38 -1.27
C TYR A 93 2.36 -9.71 0.12
N TYR A 94 3.22 -10.15 1.03
CA TYR A 94 2.87 -10.32 2.44
C TYR A 94 3.50 -9.19 3.25
N SER A 95 2.72 -8.56 4.12
CA SER A 95 3.25 -7.57 5.05
C SER A 95 4.14 -8.25 6.07
N SER A 96 5.43 -7.89 6.10
CA SER A 96 6.37 -8.40 7.11
C SER A 96 6.23 -7.74 8.48
N MET A 97 5.37 -6.73 8.59
CA MET A 97 5.12 -5.99 9.83
C MET A 97 3.71 -5.40 9.83
N GLU A 98 3.23 -5.01 11.01
CA GLU A 98 2.02 -4.18 11.12
C GLU A 98 2.25 -2.78 10.53
N LEU A 99 1.27 -2.29 9.76
CA LEU A 99 1.23 -0.92 9.23
C LEU A 99 -0.14 -0.30 9.49
N ILE A 100 -0.17 0.95 9.95
CA ILE A 100 -1.40 1.76 9.95
C ILE A 100 -1.41 2.61 8.68
N LYS A 101 -2.46 2.52 7.87
CA LYS A 101 -2.61 3.30 6.63
C LYS A 101 -3.86 4.17 6.68
N LEU A 102 -3.83 5.27 5.93
CA LEU A 102 -5.07 5.96 5.56
C LEU A 102 -5.97 5.02 4.77
N ARG A 103 -7.27 5.04 5.05
CA ARG A 103 -8.27 4.27 4.30
C ARG A 103 -8.38 4.80 2.87
N PRO A 104 -8.58 3.91 1.90
CA PRO A 104 -9.06 4.35 0.60
C PRO A 104 -10.57 4.62 0.66
N ILE A 105 -11.07 5.37 -0.32
CA ILE A 105 -12.49 5.43 -0.66
C ILE A 105 -12.96 4.00 -0.97
N PHE A 106 -14.09 3.63 -0.39
CA PHE A 106 -14.65 2.28 -0.49
C PHE A 106 -14.69 1.78 -1.95
N GLY A 107 -14.20 0.56 -2.18
CA GLY A 107 -14.14 -0.06 -3.50
C GLY A 107 -13.07 0.50 -4.44
N SER A 108 -12.11 1.27 -3.93
CA SER A 108 -11.02 1.85 -4.73
C SER A 108 -9.66 1.78 -4.00
N SER A 109 -8.60 2.20 -4.69
CA SER A 109 -7.28 2.50 -4.12
C SER A 109 -7.09 3.99 -3.79
N THR A 110 -8.10 4.82 -4.03
CA THR A 110 -7.99 6.28 -3.92
C THR A 110 -8.05 6.71 -2.46
N CYS A 111 -7.09 7.51 -2.01
CA CYS A 111 -7.06 8.06 -0.66
C CYS A 111 -8.35 8.80 -0.31
N ILE A 112 -8.88 8.57 0.90
CA ILE A 112 -10.12 9.18 1.40
C ILE A 112 -10.11 10.72 1.38
N PHE A 113 -8.94 11.35 1.47
CA PHE A 113 -8.79 12.81 1.43
C PHE A 113 -8.60 13.38 0.02
N TYR A 114 -8.59 12.56 -1.03
CA TYR A 114 -8.43 13.02 -2.40
C TYR A 114 -9.78 13.40 -3.03
N ASP A 115 -9.89 14.64 -3.48
CA ASP A 115 -10.98 15.14 -4.29
C ASP A 115 -10.50 15.30 -5.76
N PRO A 116 -11.26 14.83 -6.77
CA PRO A 116 -10.90 14.97 -8.18
C PRO A 116 -10.81 16.41 -8.70
N HIS A 117 -11.49 17.36 -8.07
CA HIS A 117 -11.55 18.76 -8.46
C HIS A 117 -10.58 19.63 -7.64
N GLU A 118 -10.52 19.41 -6.33
CA GLU A 118 -9.74 20.23 -5.38
C GLU A 118 -8.37 19.60 -5.05
N GLY A 119 -8.17 18.31 -5.33
CA GLY A 119 -6.98 17.57 -4.97
C GLY A 119 -6.99 17.08 -3.52
N CYS A 120 -5.83 17.05 -2.87
CA CYS A 120 -5.74 16.60 -1.48
C CYS A 120 -6.33 17.65 -0.53
N SER A 121 -7.46 17.32 0.11
CA SER A 121 -8.18 18.21 1.05
C SER A 121 -7.36 18.57 2.29
N ILE A 122 -6.41 17.72 2.69
CA ILE A 122 -5.49 17.96 3.81
C ILE A 122 -4.08 18.34 3.33
N TYR A 123 -3.90 18.90 2.12
CA TYR A 123 -2.57 19.04 1.51
C TYR A 123 -1.51 19.70 2.43
N GLU A 124 -1.85 20.81 3.10
CA GLU A 124 -0.92 21.50 4.01
C GLU A 124 -0.59 20.69 5.28
N MET A 125 -1.49 19.78 5.65
CA MET A 125 -1.41 18.91 6.83
C MET A 125 -1.29 17.42 6.43
N ARG A 126 -0.78 17.14 5.22
CA ARG A 126 -0.68 15.76 4.71
C ARG A 126 0.34 14.94 5.52
N PRO A 127 0.15 13.60 5.60
CA PRO A 127 1.07 12.71 6.29
C PRO A 127 2.52 12.83 5.81
N THR A 128 3.45 12.49 6.68
CA THR A 128 4.89 12.55 6.43
C THR A 128 5.28 11.75 5.19
N VAL A 129 4.74 10.54 5.02
CA VAL A 129 4.95 9.74 3.81
C VAL A 129 4.51 10.46 2.54
N CYS A 130 3.39 11.21 2.55
CA CYS A 130 2.98 12.00 1.39
C CYS A 130 3.88 13.21 1.09
N ARG A 131 4.68 13.66 2.06
CA ARG A 131 5.67 14.74 1.87
C ARG A 131 6.99 14.19 1.32
N GLU A 132 7.36 12.99 1.76
CA GLU A 132 8.60 12.31 1.36
C GLU A 132 8.47 11.56 0.03
N PHE A 133 7.26 11.15 -0.35
CA PHE A 133 7.05 10.36 -1.57
C PHE A 133 7.11 11.21 -2.84
N GLU A 134 8.09 10.91 -3.70
CA GLU A 134 8.30 11.54 -4.99
C GLU A 134 7.65 10.71 -6.11
N CYS A 135 6.37 10.93 -6.40
CA CYS A 135 5.67 10.13 -7.43
C CYS A 135 6.21 10.30 -8.86
N TRP A 136 7.06 11.30 -9.08
CA TRP A 136 7.74 11.59 -10.34
C TRP A 136 9.14 10.97 -10.42
N SER A 137 9.59 10.30 -9.36
CA SER A 137 10.91 9.69 -9.22
C SER A 137 10.75 8.18 -9.16
N GLN A 138 11.66 7.42 -9.77
CA GLN A 138 11.71 5.96 -9.58
C GLN A 138 12.29 5.57 -8.21
N ASN A 139 12.70 6.55 -7.38
CA ASN A 139 13.22 6.31 -6.04
C ASN A 139 12.09 6.28 -5.02
N ILE A 140 11.79 5.09 -4.51
CA ILE A 140 10.95 4.92 -3.31
C ILE A 140 11.88 5.09 -2.10
N ALA A 141 11.83 6.26 -1.47
CA ALA A 141 12.76 6.63 -0.39
C ALA A 141 12.07 6.79 0.98
N ILE A 142 11.14 5.89 1.35
CA ILE A 142 10.68 5.84 2.76
C ILE A 142 11.71 5.05 3.55
N THR A 143 12.77 5.72 3.98
CA THR A 143 13.85 5.12 4.76
C THR A 143 13.43 4.95 6.22
N GLY A 144 13.84 3.84 6.84
CA GLY A 144 13.58 3.58 8.25
C GLY A 144 12.11 3.30 8.61
N LEU A 145 11.29 2.82 7.66
CA LEU A 145 9.87 2.56 7.89
C LEU A 145 9.62 1.72 9.15
N GLU A 146 10.42 0.68 9.39
CA GLU A 146 10.27 -0.19 10.56
C GLU A 146 10.30 0.59 11.89
N SER A 147 11.25 1.50 12.09
CA SER A 147 11.35 2.27 13.33
C SER A 147 10.35 3.43 13.43
N ARG A 148 9.92 3.95 12.27
CA ARG A 148 9.08 5.15 12.16
C ARG A 148 7.58 4.86 12.09
N ARG A 149 7.16 3.66 11.69
CA ARG A 149 5.74 3.32 11.54
C ARG A 149 4.97 3.52 12.83
N LEU A 150 3.76 4.08 12.73
CA LEU A 150 2.81 4.09 13.83
C LEU A 150 2.18 2.70 13.97
N THR A 151 2.07 2.21 15.20
CA THR A 151 1.48 0.92 15.53
C THR A 151 0.25 1.07 16.41
N ARG A 152 -0.55 0.00 16.52
CA ARG A 152 -1.68 -0.06 17.47
C ARG A 152 -1.21 0.06 18.92
N ASP A 153 0.00 -0.37 19.24
CA ASP A 153 0.57 -0.19 20.59
C ASP A 153 0.86 1.28 20.90
N ASP A 154 1.34 2.06 19.91
CA ASP A 154 1.53 3.50 20.08
C ASP A 154 0.19 4.23 20.35
N LEU A 155 -0.93 3.72 19.82
CA LEU A 155 -2.27 4.31 19.98
C LEU A 155 -3.02 3.80 21.21
N PHE A 156 -2.93 2.51 21.51
CA PHE A 156 -3.80 1.82 22.47
C PHE A 156 -3.04 1.05 23.54
N GLY A 157 -1.71 1.06 23.54
CA GLY A 157 -0.87 0.26 24.44
C GLY A 157 -1.08 0.54 25.92
N SER A 158 -1.62 1.71 26.27
CA SER A 158 -1.99 2.10 27.63
C SER A 158 -3.40 1.66 28.06
N ILE A 159 -4.21 1.09 27.15
CA ILE A 159 -5.59 0.67 27.40
C ILE A 159 -5.63 -0.86 27.43
N ASP A 160 -5.48 -1.43 28.64
CA ASP A 160 -5.31 -2.88 28.84
C ASP A 160 -6.38 -3.73 28.14
N ILE A 161 -7.65 -3.35 28.23
CA ILE A 161 -8.77 -4.10 27.63
C ILE A 161 -8.73 -4.11 26.09
N ILE A 162 -8.30 -3.01 25.46
CA ILE A 162 -8.15 -2.94 24.00
C ILE A 162 -6.92 -3.73 23.57
N ARG A 163 -5.80 -3.56 24.28
CA ARG A 163 -4.57 -4.31 24.02
C ARG A 163 -4.78 -5.81 24.13
N GLU A 164 -5.51 -6.28 25.15
CA GLU A 164 -5.85 -7.69 25.31
C GLU A 164 -6.75 -8.21 24.18
N ALA A 165 -7.75 -7.42 23.76
CA ALA A 165 -8.61 -7.78 22.64
C ALA A 165 -7.83 -7.92 21.32
N ILE A 166 -6.93 -6.97 21.04
CA ILE A 166 -6.04 -7.02 19.88
C ILE A 166 -5.18 -8.28 19.94
N ASN A 167 -4.50 -8.54 21.06
CA ASN A 167 -3.62 -9.70 21.19
C ASN A 167 -4.37 -11.03 21.02
N LYS A 168 -5.56 -11.14 21.62
CA LYS A 168 -6.43 -12.32 21.45
C LYS A 168 -6.89 -12.50 20.00
N HIS A 169 -7.21 -11.40 19.30
CA HIS A 169 -7.52 -11.44 17.88
C HIS A 169 -6.33 -11.90 17.05
N GLU A 170 -5.13 -11.36 17.29
CA GLU A 170 -3.92 -11.79 16.58
C GLU A 170 -3.59 -13.27 16.82
N GLU A 171 -3.79 -13.79 18.03
CA GLU A 171 -3.56 -15.19 18.35
C GLU A 171 -4.51 -16.13 17.59
N LYS A 172 -5.81 -15.82 17.58
CA LYS A 172 -6.88 -16.68 17.04
C LYS A 172 -7.15 -16.46 15.56
N CYS A 173 -6.90 -15.26 15.05
CA CYS A 173 -7.13 -14.85 13.67
C CYS A 173 -5.83 -14.49 12.94
N SER A 174 -4.69 -15.05 13.38
CA SER A 174 -3.37 -14.85 12.75
C SER A 174 -3.44 -15.10 11.24
N LEU A 175 -2.88 -14.18 10.46
CA LEU A 175 -2.93 -14.27 9.00
C LEU A 175 -1.98 -15.31 8.42
N ASN A 176 -0.88 -15.62 9.11
CA ASN A 176 -0.03 -16.75 8.74
C ASN A 176 -0.77 -18.07 8.90
N LYS A 177 -1.43 -18.28 10.06
CA LYS A 177 -2.25 -19.48 10.29
C LYS A 177 -3.41 -19.56 9.29
N PHE A 178 -4.07 -18.44 9.01
CA PHE A 178 -5.16 -18.39 8.03
C PHE A 178 -4.66 -18.78 6.64
N ASN A 179 -3.52 -18.25 6.20
CA ASN A 179 -2.90 -18.61 4.93
C ASN A 179 -2.64 -20.11 4.84
N ASP A 180 -1.95 -20.68 5.84
CA ASP A 180 -1.60 -22.11 5.85
C ASP A 180 -2.84 -22.99 5.75
N ILE A 181 -3.88 -22.69 6.55
CA ILE A 181 -5.15 -23.45 6.55
C ILE A 181 -5.86 -23.34 5.20
N VAL A 182 -5.91 -22.14 4.62
CA VAL A 182 -6.55 -21.90 3.31
C VAL A 182 -5.78 -22.58 2.19
N GLU A 183 -4.45 -22.51 2.15
CA GLU A 183 -3.63 -23.19 1.14
C GLU A 183 -3.82 -24.71 1.16
N GLU A 184 -3.88 -25.29 2.37
CA GLU A 184 -4.18 -26.71 2.53
C GLU A 184 -5.61 -27.06 2.09
N PHE A 185 -6.59 -26.22 2.41
CA PHE A 185 -7.99 -26.39 1.97
C PHE A 185 -8.08 -26.35 0.43
N VAL A 186 -7.45 -25.37 -0.20
CA VAL A 186 -7.38 -25.24 -1.68
C VAL A 186 -6.67 -26.44 -2.31
N SER A 187 -5.71 -27.05 -1.60
CA SER A 187 -5.03 -28.28 -2.04
C SER A 187 -5.84 -29.57 -1.84
N GLY A 188 -7.09 -29.46 -1.37
CA GLY A 188 -8.03 -30.59 -1.26
C GLY A 188 -8.21 -31.15 0.15
N LYS A 189 -7.67 -30.52 1.21
CA LYS A 189 -7.93 -30.91 2.60
C LYS A 189 -9.23 -30.31 3.12
N GLU A 190 -10.36 -30.92 2.75
CA GLU A 190 -11.70 -30.43 3.11
C GLU A 190 -11.91 -30.29 4.63
N GLU A 191 -11.19 -31.03 5.47
CA GLU A 191 -11.24 -30.93 6.93
C GLU A 191 -10.83 -29.55 7.46
N ASN A 192 -10.15 -28.73 6.66
CA ASN A 192 -9.80 -27.36 7.01
C ASN A 192 -10.97 -26.38 6.87
N PHE A 193 -12.08 -26.79 6.25
CA PHE A 193 -13.31 -25.97 6.16
C PHE A 193 -13.76 -25.48 7.54
N GLU A 194 -13.88 -26.40 8.52
CA GLU A 194 -14.33 -26.07 9.88
C GLU A 194 -13.39 -25.06 10.55
N LYS A 195 -12.07 -25.24 10.39
CA LYS A 195 -11.08 -24.32 10.96
C LYS A 195 -11.19 -22.91 10.38
N ILE A 196 -11.41 -22.79 9.07
CA ILE A 196 -11.63 -21.48 8.41
C ILE A 196 -12.88 -20.81 9.00
N VAL A 197 -13.97 -21.55 9.13
CA VAL A 197 -15.24 -21.04 9.69
C VAL A 197 -15.06 -20.63 11.16
N GLU A 198 -14.38 -21.44 11.98
CA GLU A 198 -14.08 -21.11 13.37
C GLU A 198 -13.31 -19.79 13.51
N MET A 199 -12.29 -19.56 12.67
CA MET A 199 -11.53 -18.31 12.67
C MET A 199 -12.42 -17.10 12.31
N ILE A 200 -13.32 -17.25 11.35
CA ILE A 200 -14.26 -16.20 10.92
C ILE A 200 -15.30 -15.90 11.98
N LEU A 201 -15.83 -16.94 12.63
CA LEU A 201 -16.75 -16.79 13.75
C LEU A 201 -16.08 -16.06 14.91
N TYR A 202 -14.81 -16.37 15.20
CA TYR A 202 -14.06 -15.66 16.23
C TYR A 202 -13.80 -14.19 15.86
N ASP A 203 -13.34 -13.91 14.63
CA ASP A 203 -13.15 -12.54 14.11
C ASP A 203 -14.44 -11.73 14.21
N THR A 204 -15.58 -12.33 13.86
CA THR A 204 -16.90 -11.71 13.96
C THR A 204 -17.30 -11.48 15.42
N ALA A 205 -17.12 -12.47 16.27
CA ALA A 205 -17.53 -12.41 17.69
C ALA A 205 -16.76 -11.32 18.45
N ILE A 206 -15.45 -11.19 18.24
CA ILE A 206 -14.65 -10.18 18.94
C ILE A 206 -14.96 -8.75 18.44
N ARG A 207 -15.26 -8.60 17.14
CA ARG A 207 -15.75 -7.33 16.58
C ARG A 207 -17.09 -6.93 17.19
N ASN A 208 -18.05 -7.86 17.28
CA ASN A 208 -19.33 -7.61 17.93
C ASN A 208 -19.19 -7.30 19.41
N TRP A 209 -18.32 -8.03 20.11
CA TRP A 209 -18.01 -7.74 21.51
C TRP A 209 -17.44 -6.32 21.68
N ALA A 210 -16.52 -5.89 20.83
CA ALA A 210 -15.95 -4.54 20.88
C ALA A 210 -17.04 -3.46 20.70
N LYS A 211 -17.98 -3.67 19.78
CA LYS A 211 -19.14 -2.78 19.59
C LYS A 211 -20.04 -2.74 20.82
N GLU A 212 -20.43 -3.91 21.32
CA GLU A 212 -21.46 -4.01 22.37
C GLU A 212 -20.94 -3.69 23.76
N LYS A 213 -19.66 -3.98 24.05
CA LYS A 213 -19.09 -3.86 25.39
C LYS A 213 -18.18 -2.65 25.55
N LEU A 214 -17.58 -2.17 24.46
CA LEU A 214 -16.70 -1.00 24.49
C LEU A 214 -17.27 0.18 23.69
N GLU A 215 -18.47 0.05 23.12
CA GLU A 215 -19.14 1.07 22.33
C GLU A 215 -18.30 1.58 21.13
N ILE A 216 -17.42 0.71 20.61
CA ILE A 216 -16.57 1.03 19.46
C ILE A 216 -17.41 1.03 18.19
N GLN A 217 -17.27 2.09 17.39
CA GLN A 217 -18.00 2.24 16.14
C GLN A 217 -17.45 1.33 15.04
N ASP A 218 -18.33 0.93 14.11
CA ASP A 218 -17.99 0.00 13.02
C ASP A 218 -16.83 0.49 12.14
N ASP A 219 -16.74 1.81 11.92
CA ASP A 219 -15.69 2.47 11.14
C ASP A 219 -14.32 2.46 11.84
N VAL A 220 -14.27 2.20 13.14
CA VAL A 220 -13.04 2.11 13.95
C VAL A 220 -12.52 0.68 14.08
N LEU A 221 -13.39 -0.34 13.95
CA LEU A 221 -12.99 -1.75 14.06
C LEU A 221 -11.82 -2.14 13.13
N PRO A 222 -11.70 -1.63 11.89
CA PRO A 222 -10.57 -1.93 11.03
C PRO A 222 -9.22 -1.38 11.52
N LEU A 223 -9.22 -0.37 12.41
CA LEU A 223 -8.01 0.08 13.09
C LEU A 223 -7.61 -0.88 14.22
N LEU A 224 -8.56 -1.54 14.87
CA LEU A 224 -8.25 -2.45 15.98
C LEU A 224 -7.91 -3.85 15.49
N PHE A 225 -8.69 -4.39 14.57
CA PHE A 225 -8.65 -5.80 14.17
C PHE A 225 -8.25 -5.98 12.69
N GLY A 226 -7.85 -4.91 12.01
CA GLY A 226 -7.63 -4.93 10.56
C GLY A 226 -8.91 -5.22 9.78
N ARG A 227 -8.75 -5.46 8.49
CA ARG A 227 -9.84 -5.93 7.61
C ARG A 227 -10.37 -7.28 8.11
N SER A 228 -11.67 -7.54 7.94
CA SER A 228 -12.26 -8.80 8.40
C SER A 228 -11.69 -9.99 7.62
N LEU A 229 -11.64 -11.17 8.25
CA LEU A 229 -11.18 -12.39 7.55
C LEU A 229 -12.05 -12.67 6.32
N MET A 230 -13.36 -12.41 6.42
CA MET A 230 -14.30 -12.53 5.31
C MET A 230 -14.00 -11.56 4.15
N GLU A 231 -13.56 -10.33 4.45
CA GLU A 231 -13.18 -9.33 3.45
C GLU A 231 -11.88 -9.73 2.72
N ILE A 232 -10.86 -10.14 3.46
CA ILE A 232 -9.53 -10.43 2.88
C ILE A 232 -9.43 -11.83 2.27
N ALA A 233 -10.34 -12.75 2.59
CA ALA A 233 -10.38 -14.13 2.08
C ALA A 233 -10.15 -14.24 0.57
N THR A 234 -10.66 -13.28 -0.21
CA THR A 234 -10.51 -13.23 -1.68
C THR A 234 -9.05 -13.13 -2.12
N LEU A 235 -8.18 -12.48 -1.35
CA LEU A 235 -6.74 -12.42 -1.61
C LEU A 235 -6.07 -13.79 -1.44
N TYR A 236 -6.68 -14.67 -0.65
CA TYR A 236 -6.27 -16.04 -0.39
C TYR A 236 -6.98 -17.05 -1.32
N ARG A 237 -7.57 -16.58 -2.43
CA ARG A 237 -8.24 -17.42 -3.46
C ARG A 237 -9.47 -18.15 -2.95
N VAL A 238 -10.11 -17.65 -1.89
CA VAL A 238 -11.38 -18.19 -1.40
C VAL A 238 -12.41 -17.10 -1.24
N LEU A 239 -13.62 -17.35 -1.72
CA LEU A 239 -14.79 -16.51 -1.49
C LEU A 239 -15.64 -17.17 -0.40
N ILE A 240 -15.96 -16.39 0.63
CA ILE A 240 -16.70 -16.89 1.78
C ILE A 240 -18.03 -16.16 1.86
N GLU A 241 -19.11 -16.92 1.76
CA GLU A 241 -20.49 -16.43 1.82
C GLU A 241 -21.18 -16.98 3.05
N LYS A 242 -22.10 -16.19 3.62
CA LYS A 242 -22.95 -16.61 4.73
C LYS A 242 -24.40 -16.69 4.27
N GLU A 243 -25.00 -17.87 4.38
CA GLU A 243 -26.40 -18.14 4.08
C GLU A 243 -27.15 -18.53 5.35
N GLY A 244 -27.73 -17.55 6.04
CA GLY A 244 -28.36 -17.75 7.34
C GLY A 244 -27.33 -18.17 8.40
N GLU A 245 -27.43 -19.42 8.87
CA GLU A 245 -26.46 -20.02 9.81
C GLU A 245 -25.35 -20.81 9.09
N ASN A 246 -25.45 -21.00 7.78
CA ASN A 246 -24.49 -21.77 7.00
C ASN A 246 -23.39 -20.88 6.43
N PHE A 247 -22.19 -21.46 6.29
CA PHE A 247 -21.09 -20.87 5.55
C PHE A 247 -20.87 -21.65 4.26
N ILE A 248 -20.54 -20.93 3.19
CA ILE A 248 -20.12 -21.50 1.91
C ILE A 248 -18.74 -20.95 1.60
N ILE A 249 -17.77 -21.84 1.34
CA ILE A 249 -16.42 -21.47 0.92
C ILE A 249 -16.24 -21.96 -0.51
N LYS A 250 -16.03 -21.02 -1.44
CA LYS A 250 -15.78 -21.29 -2.87
C LYS A 250 -14.33 -21.01 -3.17
N VAL A 251 -13.62 -21.97 -3.77
CA VAL A 251 -12.27 -21.75 -4.27
C VAL A 251 -12.35 -20.95 -5.57
N MET A 252 -11.53 -19.90 -5.67
CA MET A 252 -11.41 -19.08 -6.87
C MET A 252 -10.34 -19.70 -7.77
N GLU A 253 -10.74 -20.08 -8.98
CA GLU A 253 -9.79 -20.44 -10.05
C GLU A 253 -9.17 -19.15 -10.61
N GLU A 254 -7.86 -19.18 -10.88
CA GLU A 254 -7.21 -18.10 -11.61
C GLU A 254 -7.77 -18.12 -13.03
N ALA A 255 -8.27 -16.98 -13.51
CA ALA A 255 -8.63 -16.86 -14.92
C ALA A 255 -7.36 -17.10 -15.74
N GLU A 256 -7.36 -18.09 -16.62
CA GLU A 256 -6.34 -18.22 -17.66
C GLU A 256 -6.38 -16.93 -18.50
N GLU A 257 -5.32 -16.14 -18.44
CA GLU A 257 -5.11 -14.99 -19.35
C GLU A 257 -4.80 -15.44 -20.78
#